data_AF-A0A1G7ZEJ7-F1
#
_entry.id   AF-A0A1G7ZEJ7-F1
#
_cell.length_a   1.000
_cell.length_b   1.000
_cell.length_c   1.000
_cell.angle_alpha   90.00
_cell.angle_beta   90.00
_cell.angle_gamma   90.00
#
_symmetry.space_group_name_H-M   'P 1'
#
loop_
_entity.id
_entity.type
_entity.pdbx_description
1 polymer ?
#
loop_
_entity_poly.entity_id
_entity_poly.type
_entity_poly.pdbx_seq_one_letter_code
_entity_poly.pdbx_strand_id
1 'polypeptide(L)'
;MTPVEFIAAVGPAARASMATTRIPASFTVAQAALESSWGKSQLAVQARNLFGVKASAGWAGDILTMDTREFIKGRWVVVPARWRKYPDWLACIDDHAQFLLKNPRYKPAFACHEAESFVRAVAAAGYATDPQYANKIIAVIRGRNLTALDKQ
;
A
#
# COMPACT_ATOMS: atom_id res chain seq x y z
N MET A 1 -0.69 14.68 8.73
CA MET A 1 0.75 14.62 8.47
C MET A 1 1.06 15.34 7.17
N THR A 2 2.15 16.08 7.12
CA THR A 2 2.76 16.57 5.88
C THR A 2 3.41 15.41 5.12
N PRO A 3 3.71 15.55 3.82
CA PRO A 3 4.43 14.52 3.08
C PRO A 3 5.78 14.14 3.71
N VAL A 4 6.53 15.12 4.22
CA VAL A 4 7.84 14.89 4.86
C VAL A 4 7.69 14.08 6.14
N GLU A 5 6.73 14.44 7.00
CA GLU A 5 6.44 13.69 8.23
C GLU A 5 6.02 12.25 7.94
N PHE A 6 5.19 12.05 6.93
CA PHE A 6 4.73 10.71 6.55
C PHE A 6 5.90 9.84 6.07
N ILE A 7 6.76 10.37 5.20
CA ILE A 7 7.94 9.65 4.70
C ILE A 7 8.88 9.30 5.85
N ALA A 8 9.13 10.23 6.78
CA ALA A 8 9.97 9.98 7.95
C ALA A 8 9.39 8.88 8.87
N ALA A 9 8.06 8.85 9.05
CA ALA A 9 7.39 7.88 9.92
C ALA A 9 7.28 6.48 9.30
N VAL A 10 7.03 6.38 7.99
CA VAL A 10 6.75 5.11 7.29
C VAL A 10 8.01 4.52 6.65
N GLY A 11 8.97 5.35 6.26
CA GLY A 11 10.21 4.96 5.59
C GLY A 11 11.00 3.85 6.29
N PRO A 12 11.24 3.91 7.62
CA PRO A 12 11.94 2.85 8.34
C PRO A 12 11.26 1.48 8.23
N ALA A 13 9.93 1.43 8.37
CA ALA A 13 9.17 0.19 8.23
C ALA A 13 9.19 -0.34 6.79
N ALA A 14 9.10 0.55 5.80
CA ALA A 14 9.22 0.18 4.39
C ALA A 14 10.61 -0.39 4.05
N ARG A 15 11.70 0.18 4.60
CA ARG A 15 13.07 -0.36 4.43
C ARG A 15 13.24 -1.73 5.12
N ALA A 16 12.68 -1.89 6.32
CA ALA A 16 12.71 -3.17 7.02
C ALA A 16 11.98 -4.27 6.23
N SER A 17 10.81 -3.96 5.67
CA SER A 17 10.07 -4.90 4.81
C SER A 17 10.81 -5.16 3.49
N MET A 18 11.42 -4.15 2.87
CA MET A 18 12.22 -4.31 1.66
C MET A 18 13.36 -5.31 1.86
N ALA A 19 14.02 -5.29 3.02
CA ALA A 19 15.14 -6.19 3.33
C ALA A 19 14.75 -7.68 3.30
N THR A 20 13.49 -8.01 3.60
CA THR A 20 13.01 -9.41 3.65
C THR A 20 12.22 -9.80 2.40
N THR A 21 11.56 -8.85 1.74
CA THR A 21 10.62 -9.11 0.64
C THR A 21 11.15 -8.74 -0.74
N ARG A 22 12.21 -7.91 -0.80
CA ARG A 22 12.75 -7.28 -2.02
C ARG A 22 11.77 -6.36 -2.74
N ILE A 23 10.67 -5.95 -2.09
CA ILE A 23 9.77 -4.92 -2.62
C ILE A 23 10.41 -3.55 -2.35
N PRO A 24 10.60 -2.68 -3.36
CA PRO A 24 11.24 -1.39 -3.17
C PRO A 24 10.54 -0.54 -2.10
N ALA A 25 11.30 0.00 -1.16
CA ALA A 25 10.77 0.86 -0.09
C ALA A 25 10.11 2.12 -0.68
N SER A 26 10.64 2.66 -1.76
CA SER A 26 10.07 3.79 -2.48
C SER A 26 8.68 3.49 -3.07
N PHE A 27 8.47 2.29 -3.61
CA PHE A 27 7.16 1.81 -4.08
C PHE A 27 6.16 1.75 -2.92
N THR A 28 6.55 1.08 -1.83
CA THR A 28 5.71 0.91 -0.65
C THR A 28 5.28 2.25 -0.06
N VAL A 29 6.22 3.19 0.13
CA VAL A 29 5.92 4.51 0.68
C VAL A 29 5.07 5.33 -0.26
N ALA A 30 5.35 5.31 -1.57
CA ALA A 30 4.56 6.06 -2.55
C ALA A 30 3.12 5.56 -2.63
N GLN A 31 2.93 4.24 -2.64
CA GLN A 31 1.62 3.62 -2.64
C GLN A 31 0.89 3.90 -1.34
N ALA A 32 1.51 3.67 -0.19
CA ALA A 32 0.92 3.99 1.11
C ALA A 32 0.51 5.47 1.19
N ALA A 33 1.33 6.40 0.68
CA ALA A 33 1.00 7.82 0.65
C ALA A 33 -0.26 8.12 -0.16
N LEU A 34 -0.40 7.50 -1.34
CA LEU A 34 -1.58 7.69 -2.20
C LEU A 34 -2.84 7.10 -1.55
N GLU A 35 -2.76 5.84 -1.10
CA GLU A 35 -3.90 5.08 -0.57
C GLU A 35 -4.40 5.62 0.78
N SER A 36 -3.49 6.16 1.61
CA SER A 36 -3.82 6.67 2.94
C SER A 36 -3.98 8.19 3.03
N SER A 37 -3.91 8.90 1.90
CA SER A 37 -3.85 10.36 1.88
C SER A 37 -2.73 10.92 2.77
N TRP A 38 -1.52 10.38 2.64
CA TRP A 38 -0.36 10.69 3.49
C TRP A 38 -0.62 10.41 4.98
N GLY A 39 -1.22 9.25 5.27
CA GLY A 39 -1.53 8.78 6.63
C GLY A 39 -2.69 9.51 7.30
N LYS A 40 -3.43 10.35 6.57
CA LYS A 40 -4.54 11.15 7.11
C LYS A 40 -5.90 10.46 7.00
N SER A 41 -6.01 9.36 6.25
CA SER A 41 -7.26 8.60 6.16
C SER A 41 -7.67 8.06 7.54
N GLN A 42 -8.98 7.97 7.80
CA GLN A 42 -9.49 7.45 9.08
C GLN A 42 -8.97 6.03 9.35
N LEU A 43 -8.85 5.19 8.32
CA LEU A 43 -8.27 3.85 8.43
C LEU A 43 -6.80 3.86 8.83
N ALA A 44 -5.99 4.75 8.25
CA ALA A 44 -4.59 4.88 8.64
C ALA A 44 -4.50 5.33 10.12
N VAL A 45 -5.27 6.35 10.51
CA VAL A 45 -5.22 6.91 11.87
C VAL A 45 -5.72 5.92 12.93
N GLN A 46 -6.85 5.26 12.70
CA GLN A 46 -7.51 4.44 13.73
C GLN A 46 -7.10 2.96 13.70
N ALA A 47 -6.68 2.45 12.53
CA ALA A 47 -6.39 1.03 12.34
C ALA A 47 -4.96 0.74 11.87
N ARG A 48 -4.12 1.77 11.67
CA ARG A 48 -2.80 1.63 11.04
C ARG A 48 -2.86 0.92 9.68
N ASN A 49 -3.98 1.07 8.98
CA ASN A 49 -4.23 0.40 7.71
C ASN A 49 -4.01 1.36 6.54
N LEU A 50 -2.79 1.34 5.99
CA LEU A 50 -2.36 2.26 4.93
C LEU A 50 -2.97 1.94 3.56
N PHE A 51 -3.31 0.68 3.31
CA PHE A 51 -3.71 0.17 1.99
C PHE A 51 -5.19 -0.18 1.88
N GLY A 52 -6.00 0.12 2.90
CA GLY A 52 -7.43 -0.19 2.90
C GLY A 52 -7.70 -1.69 2.81
N VAL A 53 -6.97 -2.52 3.56
CA VAL A 53 -7.16 -3.98 3.50
C VAL A 53 -8.36 -4.39 4.35
N LYS A 54 -9.37 -4.99 3.72
CA LYS A 54 -10.53 -5.56 4.42
C LYS A 54 -10.16 -6.83 5.20
N ALA A 55 -10.84 -7.04 6.32
CA ALA A 55 -10.73 -8.27 7.09
C ALA A 55 -11.57 -9.38 6.42
N SER A 56 -10.90 -10.39 5.86
CA SER A 56 -11.53 -11.62 5.38
C SER A 56 -11.94 -12.52 6.55
N ALA A 57 -12.76 -13.55 6.28
CA ALA A 57 -13.18 -14.51 7.31
C ALA A 57 -12.00 -15.18 8.06
N GLY A 58 -10.88 -15.42 7.37
CA GLY A 58 -9.66 -15.99 7.98
C GLY A 58 -8.72 -14.98 8.66
N TRP A 59 -9.10 -13.70 8.77
CA TRP A 59 -8.27 -12.71 9.47
C TRP A 59 -8.42 -12.89 10.99
N ALA A 60 -7.32 -13.20 11.66
CA ALA A 60 -7.28 -13.46 13.11
C ALA A 60 -6.82 -12.25 13.95
N GLY A 61 -6.36 -11.16 13.32
CA GLY A 61 -5.93 -9.95 14.01
C GLY A 61 -7.09 -9.02 14.37
N ASP A 62 -6.75 -7.87 14.94
CA ASP A 62 -7.72 -6.85 15.30
C ASP A 62 -8.50 -6.34 14.09
N ILE A 63 -9.74 -5.89 14.34
CA ILE A 63 -10.66 -5.39 13.31
C ILE A 63 -11.21 -4.05 13.74
N LEU A 64 -11.25 -3.10 12.80
CA LEU A 64 -12.04 -1.89 12.90
C LEU A 64 -13.25 -2.01 11.97
N THR A 65 -14.45 -1.82 12.50
CA THR A 65 -15.66 -1.70 11.66
C THR A 65 -15.92 -0.23 11.38
N MET A 66 -16.01 0.12 10.09
CA MET A 66 -16.31 1.47 9.65
C MET A 66 -17.07 1.43 8.33
N ASP A 67 -18.01 2.35 8.15
CA ASP A 67 -18.76 2.49 6.92
C ASP A 67 -17.86 2.83 5.73
N THR A 68 -18.24 2.31 4.57
CA THR A 68 -17.57 2.60 3.30
C THR A 68 -18.57 2.75 2.17
N ARG A 69 -18.16 3.41 1.09
CA ARG A 69 -18.97 3.56 -0.11
C ARG A 69 -18.58 2.49 -1.11
N GLU A 70 -19.51 1.62 -1.46
CA GLU A 70 -19.30 0.57 -2.46
C GLU A 70 -20.20 0.80 -3.67
N PHE A 71 -19.68 0.48 -4.86
CA PHE A 71 -20.44 0.53 -6.09
C PHE A 71 -21.08 -0.84 -6.36
N ILE A 72 -22.34 -0.99 -5.95
CA ILE A 72 -23.08 -2.26 -6.00
C ILE A 72 -24.25 -2.11 -6.97
N LYS A 73 -24.31 -2.95 -8.01
CA LYS A 73 -25.39 -2.97 -9.02
C LYS A 73 -25.64 -1.58 -9.64
N GLY A 74 -24.58 -0.87 -10.03
CA GLY A 74 -24.68 0.40 -10.75
C GLY A 74 -24.90 1.64 -9.88
N ARG A 75 -24.90 1.52 -8.54
CA ARG A 75 -25.11 2.65 -7.61
C ARG A 75 -24.12 2.61 -6.45
N TRP A 76 -23.80 3.80 -5.94
CA TRP A 76 -23.04 3.95 -4.70
C TRP A 76 -23.95 3.72 -3.49
N VAL A 77 -23.55 2.83 -2.59
CA VAL A 77 -24.24 2.55 -1.32
C VAL A 77 -23.25 2.63 -0.16
N VAL A 78 -23.72 3.10 0.99
CA VAL A 78 -22.94 3.07 2.23
C VAL A 78 -23.22 1.77 2.95
N VAL A 79 -22.17 1.00 3.25
CA VAL A 79 -22.28 -0.28 3.96
C VAL A 79 -21.19 -0.38 5.02
N PRO A 80 -21.48 -1.02 6.17
CA PRO A 80 -20.44 -1.30 7.16
C PRO A 80 -19.42 -2.27 6.57
N ALA A 81 -18.14 -1.92 6.67
CA ALA A 81 -17.04 -2.78 6.26
C ALA A 81 -16.13 -3.10 7.44
N ARG A 82 -15.58 -4.31 7.44
CA ARG A 82 -14.60 -4.79 8.42
C ARG A 82 -13.21 -4.60 7.84
N TRP A 83 -12.37 -3.83 8.51
CA TRP A 83 -11.03 -3.50 8.09
C TRP A 83 -10.02 -4.16 9.02
N ARG A 84 -8.90 -4.64 8.45
CA ARG A 84 -7.79 -5.12 9.28
C ARG A 84 -7.23 -3.95 10.09
N LYS A 85 -6.95 -4.19 11.36
CA LYS A 85 -6.25 -3.27 12.24
C LYS A 85 -4.90 -3.86 12.60
N TYR A 86 -3.86 -3.04 12.48
CA TYR A 86 -2.49 -3.48 12.63
C TYR A 86 -1.86 -2.89 13.90
N PRO A 87 -0.97 -3.65 14.56
CA PRO A 87 -0.27 -3.17 15.74
C PRO A 87 0.73 -2.06 15.41
N ASP A 88 1.26 -1.99 14.19
CA ASP A 88 2.20 -0.95 13.72
C ASP A 88 2.21 -0.85 12.18
N TRP A 89 3.00 0.07 11.63
CA TRP A 89 3.13 0.25 10.18
C TRP A 89 3.86 -0.91 9.50
N LEU A 90 4.82 -1.56 10.18
CA LEU A 90 5.54 -2.68 9.62
C LEU A 90 4.60 -3.87 9.39
N ALA A 91 3.75 -4.20 10.36
CA ALA A 91 2.73 -5.25 10.22
C ALA A 91 1.76 -4.98 9.07
N CYS A 92 1.35 -3.72 8.87
CA CYS A 92 0.51 -3.35 7.72
C CYS A 92 1.24 -3.51 6.38
N ILE A 93 2.49 -3.05 6.32
CA ILE A 93 3.34 -3.14 5.12
C ILE A 93 3.66 -4.60 4.79
N ASP A 94 4.01 -5.42 5.78
CA ASP A 94 4.34 -6.82 5.58
C ASP A 94 3.11 -7.63 5.13
N ASP A 95 1.92 -7.34 5.67
CA ASP A 95 0.68 -7.98 5.21
C ASP A 95 0.38 -7.64 3.74
N HIS A 96 0.59 -6.39 3.33
CA HIS A 96 0.49 -5.97 1.94
C HIS A 96 1.58 -6.63 1.05
N ALA A 97 2.81 -6.71 1.54
CA ALA A 97 3.90 -7.39 0.84
C ALA A 97 3.59 -8.88 0.64
N GLN A 98 3.01 -9.55 1.64
CA GLN A 98 2.59 -10.95 1.54
C GLN A 98 1.54 -11.16 0.44
N PHE A 99 0.63 -10.20 0.23
CA PHE A 99 -0.32 -10.26 -0.89
C PHE A 99 0.40 -10.24 -2.25
N LEU A 100 1.40 -9.38 -2.41
CA LEU A 100 2.20 -9.33 -3.65
C LEU A 100 3.04 -10.59 -3.85
N LEU A 101 3.67 -11.11 -2.79
CA LEU A 101 4.52 -12.30 -2.83
C LEU A 101 3.73 -13.58 -3.12
N LYS A 102 2.58 -13.76 -2.48
CA LYS A 102 1.78 -15.00 -2.60
C LYS A 102 1.02 -15.10 -3.90
N ASN A 103 0.71 -13.99 -4.56
CA ASN A 103 -0.08 -13.99 -5.78
C ASN A 103 0.82 -14.13 -7.01
N PRO A 104 0.78 -15.27 -7.75
CA PRO A 104 1.70 -15.53 -8.86
C PRO A 104 1.66 -14.48 -9.97
N ARG A 105 0.56 -13.72 -10.11
CA ARG A 105 0.43 -12.68 -11.12
C ARG A 105 1.48 -11.58 -11.00
N TYR A 106 2.01 -11.34 -9.80
CA TYR A 106 3.01 -10.30 -9.55
C TYR A 106 4.45 -10.80 -9.66
N LYS A 107 4.68 -12.10 -9.89
CA LYS A 107 6.03 -12.65 -10.07
C LYS A 107 6.90 -11.84 -11.04
N PRO A 108 6.40 -11.35 -12.19
CA PRO A 108 7.21 -10.53 -13.09
C PRO A 108 7.76 -9.24 -12.46
N ALA A 109 7.07 -8.66 -11.47
CA ALA A 109 7.54 -7.44 -10.80
C ALA A 109 8.82 -7.69 -9.99
N PHE A 110 8.99 -8.90 -9.43
CA PHE A 110 10.19 -9.26 -8.66
C PHE A 110 11.42 -9.54 -9.53
N ALA A 111 11.28 -9.53 -10.86
CA ALA A 111 12.41 -9.49 -11.80
C ALA A 111 12.89 -8.07 -12.10
N CYS A 112 12.16 -7.04 -11.65
CA CYS A 112 12.56 -5.64 -11.80
C CYS A 112 13.52 -5.23 -10.67
N HIS A 113 14.59 -4.52 -11.04
CA HIS A 113 15.56 -3.99 -10.08
C HIS A 113 15.24 -2.54 -9.67
N GLU A 114 14.58 -1.79 -10.55
CA GLU A 114 14.24 -0.38 -10.33
C GLU A 114 12.78 -0.23 -9.86
N ALA A 115 12.54 0.71 -8.94
CA ALA A 115 11.23 0.96 -8.37
C ALA A 115 10.16 1.30 -9.42
N GLU A 116 10.50 2.11 -10.43
CA GLU A 116 9.55 2.46 -11.48
C GLU A 116 9.18 1.26 -12.35
N SER A 117 10.15 0.39 -12.65
CA SER A 117 9.90 -0.86 -13.38
C SER A 117 9.02 -1.80 -12.55
N PHE A 118 9.27 -1.88 -11.23
CA PHE A 118 8.42 -2.63 -10.29
C PHE A 118 6.97 -2.11 -10.31
N VAL A 119 6.76 -0.78 -10.22
CA VAL A 119 5.44 -0.15 -10.29
C VAL A 119 4.70 -0.54 -11.59
N ARG A 120 5.39 -0.44 -12.72
CA ARG A 120 4.80 -0.77 -14.03
C ARG A 120 4.42 -2.24 -14.14
N ALA A 121 5.26 -3.14 -13.63
CA ALA A 121 4.99 -4.57 -13.62
C ALA A 121 3.79 -4.92 -12.72
N VAL A 122 3.69 -4.31 -11.53
CA VAL A 122 2.53 -4.46 -10.63
C VAL A 122 1.24 -3.94 -11.29
N ALA A 123 1.30 -2.80 -11.96
CA ALA A 123 0.17 -2.24 -12.69
C ALA A 123 -0.26 -3.14 -13.87
N ALA A 124 0.70 -3.61 -14.68
CA ALA A 124 0.45 -4.51 -15.80
C ALA A 124 -0.15 -5.86 -15.36
N ALA A 125 0.16 -6.31 -14.15
CA ALA A 125 -0.43 -7.50 -13.52
C ALA A 125 -1.87 -7.28 -12.99
N GLY A 126 -2.44 -6.08 -13.17
CA GLY A 126 -3.83 -5.77 -12.80
C GLY A 126 -4.01 -5.48 -11.30
N TYR A 127 -3.07 -4.75 -10.69
CA TYR A 127 -3.23 -4.28 -9.30
C TYR A 127 -4.42 -3.32 -9.15
N ALA A 128 -4.56 -2.37 -10.08
CA ALA A 128 -5.64 -1.38 -10.10
C ALA A 128 -6.28 -1.31 -11.50
N THR A 129 -7.57 -0.99 -11.54
CA THR A 129 -8.30 -0.75 -12.80
C THR A 129 -8.06 0.67 -13.35
N ASP A 130 -7.49 1.56 -12.54
CA ASP A 130 -7.14 2.92 -12.96
C ASP A 130 -5.95 2.88 -13.94
N PRO A 131 -6.11 3.31 -15.20
CA PRO A 131 -5.02 3.31 -16.18
C PRO A 131 -3.87 4.25 -15.80
N GLN A 132 -4.10 5.24 -14.93
CA GLN A 132 -3.08 6.17 -14.45
C GLN A 132 -2.40 5.71 -13.16
N TYR A 133 -2.75 4.53 -12.62
CA TYR A 133 -2.22 4.04 -11.35
C TYR A 133 -0.68 4.07 -11.31
N ALA A 134 -0.01 3.48 -12.30
CA ALA A 134 1.45 3.45 -12.36
C ALA A 134 2.05 4.86 -12.39
N ASN A 135 1.46 5.76 -13.21
CA ASN A 135 1.95 7.13 -13.35
C ASN A 135 1.79 7.93 -12.06
N LYS A 136 0.69 7.73 -11.32
CA LYS A 136 0.46 8.38 -10.02
C LYS A 136 1.52 7.97 -8.99
N ILE A 137 1.80 6.67 -8.90
CA ILE A 137 2.83 6.16 -7.97
C ILE A 137 4.21 6.67 -8.36
N ILE A 138 4.59 6.59 -9.64
CA ILE A 138 5.89 7.09 -10.13
C ILE A 138 6.01 8.59 -9.90
N ALA A 139 4.94 9.37 -10.08
CA ALA A 139 4.94 10.80 -9.80
C ALA A 139 5.23 11.10 -8.32
N VAL A 140 4.68 10.31 -7.40
CA VAL A 140 4.99 10.43 -5.95
C VAL A 140 6.45 10.06 -5.68
N ILE A 141 6.95 8.96 -6.26
CA ILE A 141 8.36 8.54 -6.13
C ILE A 141 9.30 9.66 -6.57
N ARG A 142 9.12 10.18 -7.78
CA ARG A 142 9.97 11.24 -8.35
C ARG A 142 9.83 12.55 -7.59
N GLY A 143 8.60 13.00 -7.37
CA GLY A 143 8.31 14.29 -6.75
C GLY A 143 8.77 14.41 -5.30
N ARG A 144 9.10 13.30 -4.64
CA ARG A 144 9.63 13.25 -3.27
C ARG A 144 10.99 12.57 -3.15
N ASN A 145 11.64 12.27 -4.28
CA ASN A 145 12.93 11.58 -4.33
C ASN A 145 12.98 10.29 -3.48
N LEU A 146 11.91 9.48 -3.55
CA LEU A 146 11.77 8.32 -2.67
C LEU A 146 12.76 7.19 -3.00
N THR A 147 13.38 7.19 -4.18
CA THR A 147 14.43 6.22 -4.55
C THR A 147 15.63 6.27 -3.59
N ALA A 148 15.80 7.35 -2.82
CA ALA A 148 16.76 7.40 -1.73
C ALA A 148 16.50 6.34 -0.63
N LEU A 149 15.26 5.89 -0.45
CA LEU A 149 14.90 4.84 0.51
C LEU A 149 15.37 3.45 0.07
N ASP A 150 15.54 3.24 -1.23
CA ASP A 150 15.92 1.94 -1.80
C ASP A 150 17.43 1.67 -1.68
N LYS A 151 18.22 2.71 -1.40
CA LYS A 151 19.66 2.58 -1.17
C LYS A 151 19.89 1.98 0.21
N GLN A 152 20.77 0.98 0.31
CA GLN A 152 21.19 0.39 1.58
C GLN A 152 22.15 1.32 2.31
#